data_AF-A0A932FXB2-F1
#
_entry.id   AF-A0A932FXB2-F1
#
_cell.length_a   1.000
_cell.length_b   1.000
_cell.length_c   1.000
_cell.angle_alpha   90.00
_cell.angle_beta   90.00
_cell.angle_gamma   90.00
#
_symmetry.space_group_name_H-M   'P 1'
#
loop_
_entity.id
_entity.type
_entity.pdbx_description
1 polymer ?
#
loop_
_entity_poly.entity_id
_entity_poly.type
_entity_poly.pdbx_seq_one_letter_code
_entity_poly.pdbx_strand_id
1 'polypeptide(L)'
;MNSYKIKATDQEAMLVDWVLTMHSYSEEYLDYLMKPDIQELRFQAGRIIIRGEGELELTEEEIRWLLAILPITFRFGKEDVGYSLKKKLYGAYLGDELAELKEEVNYGNYSET
;
A
#
# COMPACT_ATOMS: atom_id res chain seq x y z
N MET A 1 -7.34 14.48 -10.00
CA MET A 1 -6.96 13.13 -9.53
C MET A 1 -6.73 13.22 -8.04
N ASN A 2 -7.32 12.33 -7.27
CA ASN A 2 -7.01 12.22 -5.85
C ASN A 2 -5.68 11.47 -5.73
N SER A 3 -4.71 12.07 -5.02
CA SER A 3 -3.47 11.42 -4.62
C SER A 3 -3.44 11.26 -3.11
N TYR A 4 -2.82 10.19 -2.65
CA TYR A 4 -2.75 9.79 -1.26
C TYR A 4 -1.29 9.58 -0.88
N LYS A 5 -0.97 10.00 0.33
CA LYS A 5 0.39 10.00 0.86
C LYS A 5 0.52 8.96 1.96
N ILE A 6 1.42 8.00 1.78
CA ILE A 6 1.65 6.93 2.75
C ILE A 6 3.12 6.92 3.20
N LYS A 7 3.33 6.90 4.52
CA LYS A 7 4.68 6.67 5.08
C LYS A 7 5.07 5.22 4.87
N ALA A 8 6.14 4.96 4.13
CA ALA A 8 6.62 3.63 3.84
C ALA A 8 8.02 3.41 4.44
N THR A 9 8.24 2.23 4.99
CA THR A 9 9.61 1.74 5.29
C THR A 9 10.29 1.26 4.01
N ASP A 10 11.60 1.02 4.09
CA ASP A 10 12.37 0.38 3.04
C ASP A 10 11.74 -0.96 2.59
N GLN A 11 11.39 -1.84 3.51
CA GLN A 11 10.79 -3.14 3.20
C GLN A 11 9.40 -3.03 2.57
N GLU A 12 8.58 -2.07 3.01
CA GLU A 12 7.27 -1.82 2.42
C GLU A 12 7.41 -1.27 1.00
N ALA A 13 8.37 -0.35 0.77
CA ALA A 13 8.68 0.16 -0.55
C ALA A 13 9.24 -0.94 -1.48
N MET A 14 10.09 -1.84 -0.96
CA MET A 14 10.55 -3.01 -1.70
C MET A 14 9.40 -3.92 -2.10
N LEU A 15 8.43 -4.15 -1.20
CA LEU A 15 7.27 -4.97 -1.51
C LEU A 15 6.40 -4.35 -2.61
N VAL A 16 6.20 -3.02 -2.58
CA VAL A 16 5.50 -2.29 -3.65
C VAL A 16 6.23 -2.45 -4.99
N ASP A 17 7.53 -2.15 -5.04
CA ASP A 17 8.32 -2.26 -6.29
C ASP A 17 8.40 -3.72 -6.78
N TRP A 18 8.52 -4.70 -5.88
CA TRP A 18 8.54 -6.11 -6.23
C TRP A 18 7.21 -6.59 -6.80
N VAL A 19 6.07 -6.21 -6.20
CA VAL A 19 4.75 -6.61 -6.68
C VAL A 19 4.43 -5.97 -8.03
N LEU A 20 4.79 -4.69 -8.22
CA LEU A 20 4.76 -4.04 -9.54
C LEU A 20 5.63 -4.80 -10.53
N THR A 21 6.84 -5.21 -10.12
CA THR A 21 7.80 -5.89 -11.01
C THR A 21 7.42 -7.34 -11.31
N MET A 22 6.80 -8.09 -10.40
CA MET A 22 6.51 -9.52 -10.56
C MET A 22 5.24 -9.81 -11.37
N HIS A 23 4.37 -8.82 -11.54
CA HIS A 23 3.15 -8.97 -12.33
C HIS A 23 3.41 -8.86 -13.86
N SER A 24 4.62 -9.24 -14.30
CA SER A 24 5.30 -8.80 -15.53
C SER A 24 5.32 -9.77 -16.71
N TYR A 25 4.41 -10.75 -16.76
CA TYR A 25 4.42 -11.73 -17.87
C TYR A 25 3.52 -11.38 -19.06
N SER A 26 3.07 -10.11 -19.23
CA SER A 26 2.31 -9.68 -20.42
C SER A 26 2.87 -8.40 -21.07
N GLU A 27 2.85 -8.32 -22.41
CA GLU A 27 3.32 -7.16 -23.19
C GLU A 27 2.56 -5.87 -22.86
N GLU A 28 1.25 -5.94 -22.61
CA GLU A 28 0.41 -4.80 -22.22
C GLU A 28 0.87 -4.12 -20.91
N TYR A 29 1.59 -4.87 -20.06
CA TYR A 29 2.09 -4.34 -18.80
C TYR A 29 3.43 -3.62 -18.95
N LEU A 30 4.23 -3.93 -19.98
CA LEU A 30 5.43 -3.12 -20.29
C LEU A 30 5.01 -1.69 -20.64
N ASP A 31 3.94 -1.54 -21.43
CA ASP A 31 3.38 -0.22 -21.74
C ASP A 31 2.87 0.49 -20.48
N TYR A 32 2.28 -0.26 -19.53
CA TYR A 32 1.87 0.27 -18.24
C TYR A 32 3.06 0.73 -17.38
N LEU A 33 4.13 -0.06 -17.26
CA LEU A 33 5.35 0.29 -16.53
C LEU A 33 6.06 1.52 -17.10
N MET A 34 5.84 1.81 -18.39
CA MET A 34 6.39 2.97 -19.06
C MET A 34 5.53 4.24 -18.90
N LYS A 35 4.35 4.14 -18.28
CA LYS A 35 3.55 5.32 -17.98
C LYS A 35 4.28 6.22 -16.97
N PRO A 36 4.25 7.56 -17.14
CA PRO A 36 5.02 8.49 -16.32
C PRO A 36 4.74 8.40 -14.80
N ASP A 37 3.48 8.19 -14.43
CA ASP A 37 3.03 7.99 -13.05
C ASP A 37 3.68 6.76 -12.40
N ILE A 38 3.72 5.63 -13.12
CA ILE A 38 4.34 4.40 -12.62
C ILE A 38 5.86 4.54 -12.49
N GLN A 39 6.50 5.23 -13.43
CA GLN A 39 7.94 5.52 -13.33
C GLN A 39 8.25 6.41 -12.13
N GLU A 40 7.42 7.41 -11.85
CA GLU A 40 7.56 8.27 -10.69
C GLU A 40 7.39 7.48 -9.39
N LEU A 41 6.38 6.61 -9.31
CA LEU A 41 6.17 5.74 -8.15
C LEU A 41 7.39 4.85 -7.89
N ARG A 42 7.93 4.20 -8.92
CA ARG A 42 9.12 3.35 -8.80
C ARG A 42 10.35 4.15 -8.39
N PHE A 43 10.51 5.36 -8.91
CA PHE A 43 11.60 6.25 -8.50
C PHE A 43 11.48 6.64 -7.01
N GLN A 44 10.28 6.97 -6.53
CA GLN A 44 10.05 7.27 -5.12
C GLN A 44 10.33 6.04 -4.24
N ALA A 45 9.85 4.85 -4.62
CA ALA A 45 10.14 3.60 -3.91
C ALA A 45 11.65 3.35 -3.82
N GLY A 46 12.38 3.51 -4.93
CA GLY A 46 13.85 3.38 -4.96
C GLY A 46 14.55 4.36 -4.00
N ARG A 47 14.07 5.60 -3.88
CA ARG A 47 14.62 6.56 -2.92
C ARG A 47 14.41 6.13 -1.47
N ILE A 48 13.24 5.59 -1.14
CA ILE A 48 12.93 5.07 0.21
C ILE A 48 13.82 3.88 0.53
N ILE A 49 14.00 2.95 -0.40
CA ILE A 49 14.86 1.77 -0.24
C ILE A 49 16.31 2.17 0.07
N ILE A 50 16.84 3.18 -0.64
CA ILE A 50 18.23 3.63 -0.46
C ILE A 50 18.40 4.39 0.87
N ARG A 51 17.40 5.19 1.28
CA ARG A 51 17.53 6.11 2.42
C ARG A 51 16.95 5.56 3.73
N GLY A 52 16.12 4.52 3.67
CA GLY A 52 15.42 3.95 4.81
C GLY A 52 14.19 4.74 5.28
N GLU A 53 13.92 5.91 4.69
CA GLU A 53 12.85 6.80 5.10
C GLU A 53 12.22 7.55 3.92
N GLY A 54 10.89 7.72 3.97
CA GLY A 54 10.16 8.59 3.06
C GLY A 54 8.66 8.32 3.01
N GLU A 55 8.05 8.86 1.97
CA GLU A 55 6.62 8.81 1.72
C GLU A 55 6.39 8.46 0.25
N LEU A 56 5.41 7.61 -0.02
CA LEU A 56 4.94 7.32 -1.37
C LEU A 56 3.68 8.13 -1.63
N GLU A 57 3.67 8.84 -2.75
CA GLU A 57 2.46 9.44 -3.28
C GLU A 57 1.85 8.47 -4.30
N LEU A 58 0.60 8.08 -4.06
CA LEU A 58 -0.13 7.09 -4.83
C LEU A 58 -1.44 7.69 -5.34
N THR A 59 -1.78 7.41 -6.59
CA THR A 59 -3.09 7.67 -7.16
C THR A 59 -4.13 6.68 -6.62
N GLU A 60 -5.41 7.05 -6.75
CA GLU A 60 -6.52 6.16 -6.38
C GLU A 60 -6.48 4.80 -7.10
N GLU A 61 -6.12 4.79 -8.39
CA GLU A 61 -6.01 3.56 -9.20
C GLU A 61 -4.91 2.65 -8.66
N GLU A 62 -3.72 3.21 -8.37
CA GLU A 62 -2.60 2.46 -7.81
C GLU A 62 -2.96 1.85 -6.45
N ILE A 63 -3.66 2.59 -5.59
CA ILE A 63 -4.09 2.05 -4.29
C ILE A 63 -5.06 0.90 -4.45
N ARG A 64 -6.08 1.02 -5.31
CA ARG A 64 -7.04 -0.05 -5.55
C ARG A 64 -6.33 -1.31 -6.05
N TRP A 65 -5.38 -1.13 -6.96
CA TRP A 65 -4.59 -2.22 -7.49
C TRP A 65 -3.73 -2.89 -6.41
N LEU A 66 -2.97 -2.10 -5.64
CA LEU A 66 -2.15 -2.57 -4.52
C LEU A 66 -2.99 -3.30 -3.47
N LEU A 67 -4.17 -2.79 -3.12
CA LEU A 67 -5.10 -3.45 -2.20
C LEU A 67 -5.59 -4.81 -2.72
N ALA A 68 -5.85 -4.95 -4.01
CA ALA A 68 -6.31 -6.20 -4.60
C ALA A 68 -5.24 -7.28 -4.58
N ILE A 69 -4.00 -6.93 -4.89
CA ILE A 69 -2.93 -7.90 -5.17
C ILE A 69 -1.99 -8.16 -3.99
N LEU A 70 -1.82 -7.20 -3.06
CA LEU A 70 -0.80 -7.34 -2.02
C LEU A 70 -1.18 -8.48 -1.07
N PRO A 71 -0.31 -9.48 -0.85
CA PRO A 71 -0.59 -10.53 0.12
C PRO A 71 -0.49 -9.94 1.53
N ILE A 72 -1.54 -10.09 2.35
CA ILE A 72 -1.50 -9.69 3.78
C ILE A 72 -0.39 -10.47 4.53
N THR A 73 -0.15 -11.70 4.11
CA THR A 73 0.79 -12.63 4.73
C THR A 73 2.24 -12.46 4.27
N PHE A 74 2.54 -11.47 3.41
CA PHE A 74 3.91 -11.26 2.93
C PHE A 74 4.81 -10.78 4.08
N ARG A 75 5.97 -11.44 4.23
CA ARG A 75 6.93 -11.19 5.30
C ARG A 75 8.34 -11.03 4.75
N PHE A 76 9.09 -10.06 5.28
CA PHE A 76 10.55 -10.03 5.20
C PHE A 76 11.11 -10.40 6.57
N GLY A 77 11.80 -11.55 6.66
CA GLY A 77 12.28 -12.06 7.94
C GLY A 77 11.13 -12.39 8.91
N LYS A 78 11.10 -11.72 10.08
CA LYS A 78 10.05 -11.88 11.10
C LYS A 78 8.95 -10.80 11.02
N GLU A 79 9.07 -9.84 10.12
CA GLU A 79 8.19 -8.66 10.07
C GLU A 79 7.02 -8.88 9.09
N ASP A 80 5.81 -8.53 9.53
CA ASP A 80 4.56 -8.62 8.76
C ASP A 80 4.39 -7.39 7.84
N VAL A 81 5.22 -7.33 6.79
CA VAL A 81 5.29 -6.20 5.85
C VAL A 81 4.00 -6.02 5.06
N GLY A 82 3.43 -7.11 4.55
CA GLY A 82 2.20 -7.08 3.75
C GLY A 82 1.00 -6.56 4.54
N TYR A 83 0.86 -6.98 5.80
CA TYR A 83 -0.18 -6.49 6.70
C TYR A 83 0.04 -5.01 7.06
N SER A 84 1.27 -4.63 7.43
CA SER A 84 1.61 -3.23 7.77
C SER A 84 1.27 -2.28 6.61
N LEU A 85 1.74 -2.62 5.41
CA LEU A 85 1.50 -1.82 4.21
C LEU A 85 0.01 -1.73 3.88
N LYS A 86 -0.72 -2.86 3.87
CA LYS A 86 -2.17 -2.84 3.61
C LYS A 86 -2.93 -1.99 4.61
N LYS A 87 -2.58 -2.04 5.90
CA LYS A 87 -3.20 -1.19 6.92
C LYS A 87 -3.01 0.30 6.62
N LYS A 88 -1.82 0.70 6.17
CA LYS A 88 -1.52 2.09 5.78
C LYS A 88 -2.29 2.50 4.52
N LEU A 89 -2.34 1.63 3.51
CA LEU A 89 -3.12 1.84 2.29
C LEU A 89 -4.62 2.01 2.59
N TYR A 90 -5.20 1.14 3.42
CA TYR A 90 -6.59 1.29 3.86
C TYR A 90 -6.82 2.58 4.64
N GLY A 91 -5.92 2.92 5.57
CA GLY A 91 -6.04 4.17 6.33
C GLY A 91 -5.99 5.41 5.45
N ALA A 92 -5.15 5.41 4.42
CA ALA A 92 -5.08 6.51 3.45
C ALA A 92 -6.30 6.54 2.52
N TYR A 93 -6.72 5.40 1.99
CA TYR A 93 -7.81 5.29 1.01
C TYR A 93 -9.18 5.60 1.61
N LEU A 94 -9.47 5.02 2.78
CA LEU A 94 -10.78 5.11 3.42
C LEU A 94 -10.92 6.37 4.29
N GLY A 95 -9.80 6.94 4.77
CA GLY A 95 -9.86 8.12 5.63
C GLY A 95 -10.95 8.03 6.72
N ASP A 96 -11.64 9.16 6.94
CA ASP A 96 -12.65 9.40 7.99
C ASP A 96 -13.77 8.34 8.12
N GLU A 97 -14.08 7.54 7.09
CA GLU A 97 -15.06 6.45 7.20
C GLU A 97 -14.66 5.41 8.26
N LEU A 98 -13.36 5.19 8.49
CA LEU A 98 -12.87 4.26 9.51
C LEU A 98 -12.81 4.90 10.91
N ALA A 99 -12.82 6.24 10.99
CA ALA A 99 -12.99 6.97 12.25
C ALA A 99 -14.46 6.93 12.68
N GLU A 100 -15.40 7.08 11.75
CA GLU A 100 -16.84 6.90 11.98
C GLU A 100 -17.19 5.45 12.35
N LEU A 101 -16.61 4.45 11.68
CA LEU A 101 -16.80 3.03 12.05
C LEU A 101 -16.20 2.67 13.41
N LYS A 102 -15.17 3.38 13.91
CA LYS A 102 -14.64 3.18 15.26
C LYS A 102 -15.60 3.71 16.35
N GLU A 103 -16.41 4.72 16.05
CA GLU A 103 -17.48 5.15 16.96
C GLU A 103 -18.64 4.13 16.99
N GLU A 104 -18.97 3.50 15.86
CA GLU A 104 -20.01 2.46 15.81
C GLU A 104 -19.60 1.15 16.51
N VAL A 105 -18.30 0.84 16.58
CA VAL A 105 -17.78 -0.38 17.26
C VAL A 105 -17.50 -0.14 18.76
N ASN A 106 -18.06 0.92 19.35
CA ASN A 106 -17.97 1.18 20.79
C ASN A 106 -18.97 0.31 21.57
N TYR A 107 -18.52 -0.91 21.89
CA TYR A 107 -19.08 -1.86 22.87
C TYR A 107 -20.60 -2.10 22.79
N GLY A 108 -20.99 -2.96 21.85
CA GLY A 108 -21.93 -4.02 22.21
C GLY A 108 -21.28 -4.91 23.27
N ASN A 109 -21.25 -4.44 24.53
CA ASN A 109 -20.88 -5.23 25.69
C ASN A 109 -21.74 -6.50 25.66
N TYR A 110 -21.13 -7.62 25.28
CA TYR A 110 -21.64 -8.94 25.63
C TYR A 110 -21.63 -9.03 27.16
N SER A 111 -22.72 -8.60 27.78
CA SER A 111 -23.10 -9.07 29.10
C SER A 111 -23.45 -10.54 28.94
N GLU A 112 -22.49 -11.41 29.21
CA GLU A 112 -22.77 -12.80 29.57
C GLU A 112 -23.68 -12.78 30.81
N THR A 113 -24.94 -13.20 30.63
CA THR A 113 -25.82 -13.71 31.68
C THR A 113 -26.61 -14.87 31.13
#